data_AF-A0A822F762-F1
#
_entry.id   AF-A0A822F762-F1
#
_cell.length_a   1.000
_cell.length_b   1.000
_cell.length_c   1.000
_cell.angle_alpha   90.00
_cell.angle_beta   90.00
_cell.angle_gamma   90.00
#
_symmetry.space_group_name_H-M   'P 1'
#
loop_
_entity.id
_entity.type
_entity.pdbx_description
1 polymer ?
#
loop_
_entity_poly.entity_id
_entity_poly.type
_entity_poly.pdbx_seq_one_letter_code
_entity_poly.pdbx_strand_id
1 'polypeptide(L)'
;MILSLEKREPFSRWPQETLRNYCTYAPDKNFQLVCAPDGEASIYETSIRTDTNIYPFIKKSKFIQDIPIHIVRASLPYSIGQFDSSPIAPDLVKWFQKGRDTQIENSTHFFPMEQPQIVIDLVKKFMEENKNVFSHL
;
A
#
# COMPACT_ATOMS: atom_id res chain seq x y z
N MET A 1 22.24 8.48 -9.97
CA MET A 1 21.21 7.99 -9.03
C MET A 1 20.84 6.54 -9.30
N ILE A 2 20.27 6.20 -10.47
CA ILE A 2 19.86 4.82 -10.82
C ILE A 2 20.96 3.77 -10.57
N LEU A 3 22.16 3.95 -11.15
CA LEU A 3 23.30 3.02 -10.98
C LEU A 3 23.73 2.81 -9.51
N SER A 4 23.42 3.76 -8.63
CA SER A 4 23.71 3.64 -7.20
C SER A 4 22.60 2.92 -6.44
N LEU A 5 21.34 3.07 -6.87
CA LEU A 5 20.19 2.51 -6.18
C LEU A 5 19.94 1.06 -6.62
N GLU A 6 20.15 0.71 -7.89
CA GLU A 6 19.92 -0.65 -8.41
C GLU A 6 20.69 -1.77 -7.69
N LYS A 7 21.67 -1.40 -6.86
CA LYS A 7 22.51 -2.32 -6.08
C LYS A 7 22.13 -2.37 -4.59
N ARG A 8 21.08 -1.67 -4.18
CA ARG A 8 20.68 -1.49 -2.78
C ARG A 8 19.25 -1.99 -2.60
N GLU A 9 19.01 -2.77 -1.56
CA GLU A 9 17.66 -3.12 -1.17
C GLU A 9 16.87 -1.87 -0.72
N PRO A 10 15.56 -1.78 -0.99
CA PRO A 10 14.76 -2.73 -1.78
C PRO A 10 14.86 -2.54 -3.31
N PHE A 11 15.53 -1.49 -3.78
CA PHE A 11 15.56 -1.09 -5.19
C PHE A 11 16.20 -2.12 -6.13
N SER A 12 17.12 -2.95 -5.65
CA SER A 12 17.69 -4.07 -6.41
C SER A 12 16.66 -5.10 -6.86
N ARG A 13 15.50 -5.17 -6.20
CA ARG A 13 14.39 -6.04 -6.56
C ARG A 13 13.40 -5.40 -7.52
N TRP A 14 13.54 -4.10 -7.80
CA TRP A 14 12.58 -3.37 -8.62
C TRP A 14 12.87 -3.56 -10.10
N PRO A 15 11.84 -3.71 -10.95
CA PRO A 15 12.01 -3.64 -12.40
C PRO A 15 12.69 -2.32 -12.78
N GLN A 16 13.60 -2.36 -13.76
CA GLN A 16 14.38 -1.20 -14.20
C GLN A 16 13.52 0.02 -14.54
N GLU A 17 12.35 -0.20 -15.15
CA GLU A 17 11.39 0.87 -15.43
C GLU A 17 10.81 1.50 -14.16
N THR A 18 10.49 0.70 -13.14
CA THR A 18 9.98 1.19 -11.85
C THR A 18 11.04 2.03 -11.15
N LEU A 19 12.29 1.56 -11.11
CA LEU A 19 13.39 2.33 -10.55
C LEU A 19 13.64 3.63 -11.31
N ARG A 20 13.56 3.60 -12.65
CA ARG A 20 13.66 4.80 -13.49
C ARG A 20 12.55 5.79 -13.20
N ASN A 21 11.30 5.33 -13.10
CA ASN A 21 10.15 6.16 -12.77
C ASN A 21 10.31 6.77 -11.38
N TYR A 22 10.69 5.98 -10.38
CA TYR A 22 11.00 6.48 -9.04
C TYR A 22 12.07 7.58 -9.08
N CYS A 23 13.18 7.34 -9.77
CA CYS A 23 14.25 8.31 -9.90
C CYS A 23 13.86 9.59 -10.67
N THR A 24 12.83 9.52 -11.51
CA THR A 24 12.38 10.63 -12.35
C THR A 24 11.33 11.48 -11.65
N TYR A 25 10.46 10.86 -10.85
CA TYR A 25 9.26 11.50 -10.31
C TYR A 25 9.24 11.63 -8.78
N ALA A 26 9.97 10.79 -8.05
CA ALA A 26 9.99 10.87 -6.59
C ALA A 26 10.85 12.04 -6.06
N PRO A 27 11.99 12.41 -6.69
CA PRO A 27 12.74 13.59 -6.28
C PRO A 27 12.47 14.83 -7.15
N ASP A 28 12.73 16.00 -6.59
CA ASP A 28 12.76 17.29 -7.27
C ASP A 28 14.07 17.49 -8.07
N LYS A 29 14.23 18.66 -8.67
CA LYS A 29 15.44 19.05 -9.44
C LYS A 29 16.73 19.07 -8.61
N ASN A 30 16.64 19.12 -7.29
CA ASN A 30 17.77 19.13 -6.35
C ASN A 30 18.00 17.74 -5.72
N PHE A 31 17.37 16.69 -6.27
CA PHE A 31 17.41 15.32 -5.75
C PHE A 31 16.83 15.17 -4.33
N GLN A 32 15.93 16.06 -3.91
CA GLN A 32 15.18 15.93 -2.66
C GLN A 32 13.84 15.26 -2.93
N LEU A 33 13.38 14.35 -2.07
CA LEU A 33 12.05 13.75 -2.23
C LEU A 33 10.97 14.83 -2.24
N VAL A 34 10.01 14.71 -3.16
CA VAL A 34 8.89 15.65 -3.28
C VAL A 34 7.87 15.49 -2.14
N CYS A 35 7.87 14.34 -1.46
CA CYS A 35 7.11 14.18 -0.23
C CYS A 35 7.78 14.95 0.91
N ALA A 36 6.98 15.66 1.70
CA ALA A 36 7.45 16.39 2.87
C ALA A 36 7.82 15.38 3.98
N PRO A 37 9.10 15.24 4.37
CA PRO A 37 9.52 14.19 5.31
C PRO A 37 8.90 14.34 6.70
N ASP A 38 8.65 15.58 7.13
CA ASP A 38 7.93 15.92 8.36
C ASP A 38 6.47 15.46 8.32
N GLY A 39 5.82 15.61 7.16
CA GLY A 39 4.48 15.09 6.92
C GLY A 39 4.41 13.57 7.09
N GLU A 40 5.32 12.85 6.44
CA GLU A 40 5.39 11.38 6.54
C GLU A 40 5.72 10.91 7.97
N ALA A 41 6.71 11.53 8.63
CA ALA A 41 7.05 11.22 10.01
C ALA A 41 5.87 11.42 10.98
N SER A 42 5.07 12.47 10.78
CA SER A 42 3.89 12.74 11.61
C SER A 42 2.83 11.64 11.51
N ILE A 43 2.68 11.00 10.35
CA ILE A 43 1.74 9.88 10.17
C ILE A 43 2.18 8.69 11.02
N TYR A 44 3.47 8.33 10.97
CA TYR A 44 3.99 7.24 11.80
C TYR A 44 3.85 7.53 13.29
N GLU A 45 4.19 8.75 13.73
CA GLU A 45 4.07 9.16 15.14
C GLU A 45 2.62 9.13 15.65
N THR A 46 1.67 9.57 14.81
CA THR A 46 0.26 9.61 15.21
C THR A 46 -0.40 8.24 15.13
N SER A 47 -0.01 7.39 14.18
CA SER A 47 -0.62 6.07 13.96
C SER A 47 -0.52 5.09 15.14
N ILE A 48 0.44 5.31 16.04
CA ILE A 48 0.64 4.47 17.24
C ILE A 48 -0.16 4.95 18.46
N ARG A 49 -0.84 6.11 18.36
CA ARG A 49 -1.61 6.66 19.47
C ARG A 49 -2.92 5.90 19.63
N THR A 50 -3.39 5.70 20.85
CA THR A 50 -4.58 4.89 21.12
C THR A 50 -5.88 5.56 20.63
N ASP A 51 -5.90 6.90 20.59
CA ASP A 51 -7.02 7.72 20.15
C ASP A 51 -7.17 7.78 18.62
N THR A 52 -6.19 7.30 17.86
CA THR A 52 -6.25 7.23 16.38
C THR A 52 -6.80 5.90 15.86
N ASN A 53 -7.42 5.08 16.71
CA ASN A 53 -8.07 3.84 16.27
C ASN A 53 -9.29 4.14 15.38
N ILE A 54 -9.16 3.90 14.08
CA ILE A 54 -10.20 4.17 13.08
C ILE A 54 -11.27 3.07 12.97
N TYR A 55 -11.04 1.88 13.54
CA TYR A 55 -11.93 0.72 13.37
C TYR A 55 -13.39 0.96 13.81
N PRO A 56 -13.66 1.68 14.93
CA PRO A 56 -15.03 2.03 15.30
C PRO A 56 -15.74 2.91 14.25
N PHE A 57 -15.00 3.77 13.54
CA PHE A 57 -15.56 4.64 12.49
C PHE A 57 -15.87 3.85 11.22
N ILE A 58 -15.00 2.92 10.83
CA ILE A 58 -15.25 1.97 9.73
C ILE A 58 -16.57 1.23 9.99
N LYS A 59 -16.72 0.64 11.19
CA LYS A 59 -17.92 -0.13 11.57
C LYS A 59 -19.21 0.70 11.55
N LYS A 60 -19.15 1.99 11.91
CA LYS A 60 -20.32 2.88 11.99
C LYS A 60 -20.70 3.51 10.65
N SER A 61 -19.76 3.61 9.71
CA SER A 61 -19.99 4.30 8.44
C SER A 61 -20.81 3.44 7.48
N LYS A 62 -22.10 3.78 7.31
CA LYS A 62 -22.99 3.10 6.36
C LYS A 62 -22.39 3.07 4.94
N PHE A 63 -21.83 4.18 4.50
CA PHE A 63 -21.16 4.26 3.19
C PHE A 63 -20.05 3.21 3.03
N ILE A 64 -19.15 3.11 4.02
CA ILE A 64 -18.04 2.15 3.97
C ILE A 64 -18.56 0.70 3.98
N GLN A 65 -19.63 0.43 4.74
CA GLN A 65 -20.23 -0.91 4.80
C GLN A 65 -20.94 -1.30 3.49
N ASP A 66 -21.38 -0.32 2.70
CA ASP A 66 -22.13 -0.55 1.46
C ASP A 66 -21.24 -0.67 0.21
N ILE A 67 -19.96 -0.31 0.27
CA ILE A 67 -19.03 -0.40 -0.86
C ILE A 67 -18.16 -1.66 -0.82
N PRO A 68 -17.80 -2.25 -1.99
CA PRO A 68 -16.82 -3.32 -2.05
C PRO A 68 -15.44 -2.85 -1.58
N ILE A 69 -14.75 -3.67 -0.79
CA ILE A 69 -13.38 -3.39 -0.33
C ILE A 69 -12.49 -4.61 -0.56
N HIS A 70 -11.32 -4.40 -1.14
CA HIS A 70 -10.29 -5.42 -1.30
C HIS A 70 -9.02 -5.00 -0.56
N ILE A 71 -8.71 -5.70 0.52
CA ILE A 71 -7.47 -5.56 1.26
C ILE A 71 -6.45 -6.50 0.63
N VAL A 72 -5.33 -5.93 0.18
CA VAL A 72 -4.20 -6.68 -0.36
C VAL A 72 -3.00 -6.42 0.54
N ARG A 73 -2.36 -7.48 1.04
CA ARG A 73 -1.30 -7.38 2.03
C ARG A 73 -0.11 -8.28 1.71
N ALA A 74 1.06 -7.88 2.16
CA ALA A 74 2.29 -8.64 1.97
C ALA A 74 2.32 -9.90 2.86
N SER A 75 3.16 -10.87 2.50
CA SER A 75 3.23 -12.14 3.26
C SER A 75 4.00 -12.03 4.58
N LEU A 76 5.03 -11.17 4.63
CA LEU A 76 5.90 -11.04 5.80
C LEU A 76 5.12 -10.43 6.97
N PRO A 77 5.03 -11.11 8.14
CA PRO A 77 4.32 -10.56 9.30
C PRO A 77 5.05 -9.33 9.84
N TYR A 78 4.28 -8.37 10.34
CA TYR A 78 4.84 -7.12 10.89
C TYR A 78 5.89 -7.40 11.96
N SER A 79 7.04 -6.73 11.84
CA SER A 79 8.09 -6.71 12.86
C SER A 79 8.63 -5.30 13.04
N ILE A 80 8.86 -4.90 14.29
CA ILE A 80 9.36 -3.56 14.61
C ILE A 80 10.74 -3.38 14.01
N GLY A 81 10.94 -2.26 13.29
CA GLY A 81 12.20 -1.97 12.60
C GLY A 81 12.37 -2.68 11.26
N GLN A 82 11.40 -3.50 10.84
CA GLN A 82 11.42 -4.22 9.58
C GLN A 82 10.44 -3.59 8.57
N PHE A 83 10.95 -2.72 7.70
CA PHE A 83 10.16 -1.95 6.74
C PHE A 83 9.63 -2.75 5.54
N ASP A 84 10.14 -3.97 5.32
CA ASP A 84 9.68 -4.87 4.27
C ASP A 84 8.55 -5.81 4.73
N SER A 85 8.08 -5.68 5.98
CA SER A 85 6.96 -6.45 6.54
C SER A 85 5.60 -5.81 6.26
N SER A 86 4.53 -6.60 6.21
CA SER A 86 3.16 -6.09 6.04
C SER A 86 2.71 -5.32 7.28
N PRO A 87 2.44 -3.99 7.20
CA PRO A 87 1.92 -3.23 8.33
C PRO A 87 0.41 -3.45 8.55
N ILE A 88 -0.25 -4.20 7.68
CA ILE A 88 -1.69 -4.41 7.70
C ILE A 88 -2.05 -5.52 8.68
N ALA A 89 -2.96 -5.23 9.62
CA ALA A 89 -3.50 -6.20 10.56
C ALA A 89 -4.21 -7.35 9.81
N PRO A 90 -3.90 -8.63 10.07
CA PRO A 90 -4.48 -9.77 9.35
C PRO A 90 -6.00 -9.91 9.46
N ASP A 91 -6.62 -9.26 10.45
CA ASP A 91 -8.05 -9.31 10.70
C ASP A 91 -8.79 -8.02 10.28
N LEU A 92 -8.11 -7.09 9.61
CA LEU A 92 -8.69 -5.82 9.14
C LEU A 92 -9.96 -6.03 8.30
N VAL A 93 -10.00 -7.09 7.49
CA VAL A 93 -11.16 -7.42 6.64
C VAL A 93 -12.45 -7.63 7.43
N LYS A 94 -12.37 -8.07 8.69
CA LYS A 94 -13.54 -8.34 9.54
C LYS A 94 -14.34 -7.08 9.88
N TRP A 95 -13.77 -5.89 9.63
CA TRP A 95 -14.41 -4.60 9.86
C TRP A 95 -15.27 -4.12 8.68
N PHE A 96 -15.23 -4.84 7.55
CA PHE A 96 -15.94 -4.47 6.32
C PHE A 96 -16.96 -5.53 5.93
N GLN A 97 -18.24 -5.15 5.85
CA GLN A 97 -19.33 -6.07 5.45
C GLN A 97 -19.13 -6.68 4.06
N LYS A 98 -18.58 -5.92 3.11
CA LYS A 98 -18.26 -6.36 1.73
C LYS A 98 -16.75 -6.43 1.49
N GLY A 99 -15.99 -6.77 2.55
CA GLY A 99 -14.55 -6.90 2.50
C GLY A 99 -14.08 -8.26 2.00
N ARG A 100 -13.01 -8.26 1.21
CA ARG A 100 -12.19 -9.45 0.94
C ARG A 100 -10.72 -9.17 1.24
N ASP A 101 -9.99 -10.22 1.61
CA ASP A 101 -8.57 -10.17 1.93
C ASP A 101 -7.78 -11.03 0.93
N THR A 102 -6.63 -10.56 0.49
CA THR A 102 -5.66 -11.35 -0.26
C THR A 102 -4.26 -11.08 0.26
N GLN A 103 -3.62 -12.12 0.76
CA GLN A 103 -2.20 -12.10 1.08
C GLN A 103 -1.42 -12.53 -0.16
N ILE A 104 -0.46 -11.70 -0.59
CA ILE A 104 0.43 -12.05 -1.70
C ILE A 104 1.57 -12.90 -1.15
N GLU A 105 1.68 -14.14 -1.61
CA GLU A 105 2.73 -15.05 -1.15
C GLU A 105 4.13 -14.54 -1.55
N ASN A 106 5.11 -14.79 -0.68
CA ASN A 106 6.53 -14.46 -0.90
C ASN A 106 6.79 -12.98 -1.27
N SER A 107 5.96 -12.08 -0.73
CA SER A 107 6.01 -10.65 -0.99
C SER A 107 6.46 -9.84 0.23
N THR A 108 7.15 -8.74 -0.05
CA THR A 108 7.51 -7.68 0.90
C THR A 108 6.45 -6.58 0.90
N HIS A 109 6.54 -5.64 1.83
CA HIS A 109 5.77 -4.39 1.81
C HIS A 109 5.91 -3.64 0.47
N PHE A 110 7.06 -3.78 -0.20
CA PHE A 110 7.38 -3.11 -1.46
C PHE A 110 6.89 -3.87 -2.70
N PHE A 111 6.05 -4.90 -2.55
CA PHE A 111 5.49 -5.64 -3.69
C PHE A 111 4.84 -4.78 -4.79
N PRO A 112 4.24 -3.59 -4.51
CA PRO A 112 3.73 -2.74 -5.58
C PRO A 112 4.83 -2.21 -6.51
N MET A 113 6.04 -2.06 -6.00
CA MET A 113 7.21 -1.61 -6.75
C MET A 113 8.03 -2.78 -7.31
N GLU A 114 8.13 -3.89 -6.56
CA GLU A 114 8.85 -5.09 -7.00
C GLU A 114 8.09 -5.86 -8.09
N GLN A 115 6.76 -5.91 -7.99
CA GLN A 115 5.88 -6.73 -8.84
C GLN A 115 4.64 -5.91 -9.28
N PRO A 116 4.82 -4.78 -10.00
CA PRO A 116 3.73 -3.86 -10.32
C PRO A 116 2.58 -4.51 -11.11
N GLN A 117 2.88 -5.54 -11.92
CA GLN A 117 1.87 -6.26 -12.68
C GLN A 117 0.83 -6.94 -11.79
N ILE A 118 1.23 -7.48 -10.62
CA ILE A 118 0.29 -8.08 -9.68
C ILE A 118 -0.73 -7.05 -9.19
N VAL A 119 -0.27 -5.84 -8.88
CA VAL A 119 -1.16 -4.74 -8.45
C VAL A 119 -2.10 -4.34 -9.58
N ILE A 120 -1.58 -4.18 -10.80
CA ILE A 120 -2.38 -3.83 -11.98
C ILE A 120 -3.49 -4.88 -12.20
N ASP A 121 -3.16 -6.16 -12.15
CA ASP A 121 -4.11 -7.24 -12.38
C ASP A 121 -5.15 -7.34 -11.27
N LEU A 122 -4.75 -7.14 -10.00
CA LEU A 122 -5.66 -7.08 -8.86
C LEU A 122 -6.65 -5.91 -8.99
N VAL A 123 -6.17 -4.72 -9.36
CA VAL A 123 -7.02 -3.54 -9.56
C VAL A 123 -7.98 -3.75 -10.73
N LYS A 124 -7.47 -4.22 -11.89
CA LYS A 124 -8.32 -4.52 -13.06
C LYS A 124 -9.40 -5.54 -12.73
N LYS A 125 -9.03 -6.64 -12.07
CA LYS A 125 -9.98 -7.66 -11.64
C LYS A 125 -11.02 -7.09 -10.68
N PHE A 126 -10.59 -6.32 -9.68
CA PHE A 126 -11.51 -5.70 -8.73
C PHE A 126 -12.47 -4.71 -9.41
N MET A 127 -11.98 -3.92 -10.37
CA MET A 127 -12.84 -3.03 -11.16
C MET A 127 -13.84 -3.81 -12.01
N GLU A 128 -13.39 -4.86 -12.70
CA GLU A 128 -14.24 -5.74 -13.53
C GLU A 128 -15.39 -6.35 -12.73
N GLU A 129 -15.07 -6.93 -11.57
CA GLU A 129 -16.04 -7.56 -10.66
C GLU A 129 -17.07 -6.58 -10.09
N ASN A 130 -16.73 -5.28 -10.04
CA ASN A 130 -17.55 -4.24 -9.42
C ASN A 130 -17.99 -3.14 -10.39
N LYS A 131 -17.95 -3.39 -11.71
CA LYS A 131 -18.29 -2.42 -12.78
C LYS A 131 -19.61 -1.69 -12.54
N ASN A 132 -20.64 -2.40 -12.08
CA ASN A 132 -21.98 -1.86 -11.86
C ASN A 132 -22.05 -0.90 -10.65
N VAL A 133 -21.09 -0.96 -9.73
CA VAL A 133 -20.99 -0.02 -8.60
C VAL A 133 -20.34 1.28 -9.06
N PHE A 134 -19.36 1.20 -9.96
CA PHE A 134 -18.61 2.35 -10.47
C PHE A 134 -19.30 3.08 -11.63
N SER A 135 -20.31 2.50 -12.27
CA SER A 135 -21.09 3.15 -13.34
C SER A 135 -22.06 4.24 -12.84
N HIS A 136 -22.19 4.40 -11.52
CA HIS A 136 -23.08 5.36 -10.87
C HIS A 136 -22.33 6.45 -10.06
N LEU A 137 -21.00 6.47 -10.16
CA LEU A 137 -20.12 7.56 -9.70
C LEU A 137 -19.73 8.43 -10.89
#